data_AF-A0A933QM06-F1
#
_entry.id   AF-A0A933QM06-F1
#
_cell.length_a   1.000
_cell.length_b   1.000
_cell.length_c   1.000
_cell.angle_alpha   90.00
_cell.angle_beta   90.00
_cell.angle_gamma   90.00
#
_symmetry.space_group_name_H-M   'P 1'
#
loop_
_entity.id
_entity.type
_entity.pdbx_description
1 polymer ?
#
loop_
_entity_poly.entity_id
_entity_poly.type
_entity_poly.pdbx_seq_one_letter_code
_entity_poly.pdbx_strand_id
1 'polypeptide(L)'
;MKYVTEYRDAKLVQGVIEEIKRIVTRQWVIMEICGGQTHAIVRHGIDQLLPKEIELVHGPGCPVCVTPLELIDKALAIASRSDVIFTSYGDMLRVPGSGRDLFSVRASGGDVRVVYSPLDAVKIAQQNPDKQVVFFAIGFETTAPPNVMSVMQAKQLGVKNYSVLVSHVCVPPAMHAILGSPSNRVQGFLLAGHVCAVMGYWEYPPLAKKYGVPMAVTGFEPLDIAQGILTVTRALEEGRIEVENAYPRTVTFDGNKPAQQMIDKVFMQCDRKWRGIGAIPMSGWCLRPEFAAFNAEKRFDVGEIQTNESPLCIAGKILQGLSKPHDCSAFGTQCTPERPLGATMVSAEGACAAYYKYGRHEIA
;
A
#
# COMPACT_ATOMS: atom_id res chain seq x y z
N MET A 1 -3.68 13.93 -22.41
CA MET A 1 -2.42 13.96 -21.63
C MET A 1 -1.29 13.53 -22.54
N LYS A 2 -0.22 14.33 -22.66
CA LYS A 2 1.05 13.84 -23.24
C LYS A 2 1.46 12.56 -22.48
N TYR A 3 2.02 11.56 -23.19
CA TYR A 3 2.52 10.28 -22.64
C TYR A 3 1.50 9.19 -22.26
N VAL A 4 0.18 9.40 -22.30
CA VAL A 4 -0.77 8.29 -22.01
C VAL A 4 -0.97 7.37 -23.22
N THR A 5 -1.01 7.92 -24.43
CA THR A 5 -1.21 7.15 -25.66
C THR A 5 0.03 6.35 -26.05
N GLU A 6 1.22 6.92 -25.92
CA GLU A 6 2.48 6.27 -26.29
C GLU A 6 2.84 5.10 -25.35
N TYR A 7 2.64 5.25 -24.04
CA TYR A 7 2.94 4.21 -23.05
C TYR A 7 1.84 3.15 -22.90
N ARG A 8 0.75 3.29 -23.68
CA ARG A 8 -0.31 2.29 -23.88
C ARG A 8 -0.29 1.67 -25.27
N ASP A 9 0.74 1.96 -26.08
CA ASP A 9 0.86 1.39 -27.42
C ASP A 9 1.09 -0.12 -27.33
N ALA A 10 0.10 -0.89 -27.81
CA ALA A 10 0.13 -2.33 -27.78
C ALA A 10 1.32 -2.94 -28.55
N LYS A 11 1.79 -2.30 -29.64
CA LYS A 11 2.94 -2.78 -30.40
C LYS A 11 4.24 -2.65 -29.62
N LEU A 12 4.40 -1.55 -28.89
CA LEU A 12 5.57 -1.35 -28.03
C LEU A 12 5.58 -2.36 -26.87
N VAL A 13 4.43 -2.57 -26.23
CA VAL A 13 4.29 -3.58 -25.17
C VAL A 13 4.62 -4.97 -25.71
N GLN A 14 4.06 -5.35 -26.87
CA GLN A 14 4.36 -6.63 -27.50
C GLN A 14 5.85 -6.79 -27.82
N GLY A 15 6.50 -5.76 -28.36
CA GLY A 15 7.95 -5.81 -28.61
C GLY A 15 8.77 -6.08 -27.35
N VAL A 16 8.41 -5.48 -26.22
CA VAL A 16 9.07 -5.73 -24.93
C VAL A 16 8.79 -7.15 -24.42
N ILE A 17 7.57 -7.65 -24.55
CA ILE A 17 7.20 -9.02 -24.15
C ILE A 17 7.95 -10.06 -25.00
N GLU A 18 8.06 -9.86 -26.31
CA GLU A 18 8.83 -10.76 -27.19
C GLU A 18 10.33 -10.75 -26.83
N GLU A 19 10.86 -9.59 -26.43
CA GLU A 19 12.23 -9.51 -25.92
C GLU A 19 12.41 -10.30 -24.62
N ILE A 20 11.46 -10.22 -23.67
CA ILE A 20 11.48 -11.03 -22.44
C ILE A 20 11.48 -12.53 -22.78
N LYS A 21 10.62 -12.96 -23.70
CA LYS A 21 10.57 -14.35 -24.18
C LYS A 21 11.89 -14.81 -24.79
N ARG A 22 12.60 -13.93 -25.49
CA ARG A 22 13.88 -14.25 -26.13
C ARG A 22 15.01 -14.46 -25.12
N ILE A 23 15.05 -13.67 -24.05
CA ILE A 23 16.18 -13.66 -23.11
C ILE A 23 16.01 -14.61 -21.92
N VAL A 24 14.77 -14.95 -21.55
CA VAL A 24 14.53 -15.77 -20.37
C VAL A 24 15.02 -17.20 -20.60
N THR A 25 15.87 -17.71 -19.70
CA THR A 25 16.45 -19.05 -19.82
C THR A 25 15.98 -20.00 -18.71
N ARG A 26 15.41 -19.45 -17.63
CA ARG A 26 14.99 -20.20 -16.45
C ARG A 26 13.84 -19.51 -15.72
N GLN A 27 13.29 -20.21 -14.73
CA GLN A 27 12.20 -19.72 -13.90
C GLN A 27 12.65 -18.57 -12.99
N TRP A 28 11.90 -17.47 -12.98
CA TRP A 28 12.10 -16.31 -12.14
C TRP A 28 10.80 -15.87 -11.47
N VAL A 29 10.87 -15.57 -10.17
CA VAL A 29 9.77 -14.98 -9.41
C VAL A 29 10.05 -13.50 -9.19
N ILE A 30 9.23 -12.64 -9.79
CA ILE A 30 9.33 -11.18 -9.69
C ILE A 30 8.13 -10.66 -8.89
N MET A 31 8.39 -9.82 -7.90
CA MET A 31 7.37 -9.22 -7.06
C MET A 31 7.22 -7.73 -7.36
N GLU A 32 6.02 -7.26 -7.65
CA GLU A 32 5.72 -5.83 -7.48
C GLU A 32 5.26 -5.50 -6.07
N ILE A 33 5.69 -4.35 -5.55
CA ILE A 33 5.32 -3.86 -4.23
C ILE A 33 4.47 -2.59 -4.31
N CYS A 34 3.53 -2.57 -5.25
CA CYS A 34 2.56 -1.48 -5.39
C CYS A 34 1.22 -1.99 -5.92
N GLY A 35 0.13 -1.73 -5.20
CA GLY A 35 -1.19 -2.21 -5.58
C GLY A 35 -1.71 -1.56 -6.87
N GLY A 36 -1.28 -0.33 -7.18
CA GLY A 36 -1.50 0.27 -8.50
C GLY A 36 -0.83 -0.52 -9.64
N GLN A 37 0.37 -1.05 -9.43
CA GLN A 37 1.06 -1.92 -10.40
C GLN A 37 0.34 -3.28 -10.48
N THR A 38 -0.02 -3.89 -9.35
CA THR A 38 -0.84 -5.11 -9.32
C THR A 38 -2.12 -4.95 -10.13
N HIS A 39 -2.84 -3.85 -9.92
CA HIS A 39 -4.08 -3.57 -10.64
C HIS A 39 -3.84 -3.40 -12.14
N ALA A 40 -2.78 -2.70 -12.53
CA ALA A 40 -2.42 -2.51 -13.94
C ALA A 40 -2.01 -3.83 -14.61
N ILE A 41 -1.19 -4.66 -13.95
CA ILE A 41 -0.80 -6.00 -14.42
C ILE A 41 -2.05 -6.83 -14.72
N VAL A 42 -2.95 -6.94 -13.74
CA VAL A 42 -4.14 -7.78 -13.86
C VAL A 42 -5.13 -7.22 -14.90
N ARG A 43 -5.36 -5.90 -14.88
CA ARG A 43 -6.28 -5.22 -15.80
C ARG A 43 -5.88 -5.38 -17.26
N HIS A 44 -4.58 -5.28 -17.53
CA HIS A 44 -4.04 -5.33 -18.88
C HIS A 44 -3.56 -6.74 -19.29
N GLY A 45 -3.73 -7.74 -18.40
CA GLY A 45 -3.34 -9.12 -18.65
C GLY A 45 -1.84 -9.30 -18.88
N ILE A 46 -0.99 -8.43 -18.33
CA ILE A 46 0.46 -8.45 -18.58
C ILE A 46 1.06 -9.80 -18.18
N ASP A 47 0.64 -10.33 -17.03
CA ASP A 47 1.04 -11.65 -16.53
C ASP A 47 0.59 -12.82 -17.43
N GLN A 48 -0.48 -12.66 -18.22
CA GLN A 48 -0.91 -13.66 -19.20
C GLN A 48 -0.11 -13.58 -20.51
N LEU A 49 0.52 -12.44 -20.80
CA LEU A 49 1.35 -12.24 -21.98
C LEU A 49 2.79 -12.72 -21.78
N LEU A 50 3.25 -12.79 -20.52
CA LEU A 50 4.59 -13.22 -20.16
C LEU A 50 4.82 -14.70 -20.47
N PRO A 51 6.08 -15.10 -20.74
CA PRO A 51 6.45 -16.51 -20.77
C PRO A 51 6.21 -17.17 -19.41
N LYS A 52 5.92 -18.48 -19.40
CA LYS A 52 5.66 -19.27 -18.18
C LYS A 52 6.86 -19.31 -17.21
N GLU A 53 8.03 -18.93 -17.69
CA GLU A 53 9.26 -18.79 -16.94
C GLU A 53 9.29 -17.55 -16.04
N ILE A 54 8.43 -16.55 -16.27
CA ILE A 54 8.31 -15.37 -15.41
C ILE A 54 7.01 -15.47 -14.59
N GLU A 55 7.16 -15.72 -13.30
CA GLU A 55 6.05 -15.65 -12.36
C GLU A 55 5.99 -14.27 -11.70
N LEU A 56 4.87 -13.57 -11.85
CA LEU A 56 4.56 -12.37 -11.06
C LEU A 56 3.82 -12.74 -9.77
N VAL A 57 4.29 -12.18 -8.65
CA VAL A 57 3.68 -12.32 -7.32
C VAL A 57 3.43 -10.95 -6.69
N HIS A 58 2.38 -10.83 -5.86
CA HIS A 58 1.88 -9.53 -5.39
C HIS A 58 2.39 -9.23 -3.98
N GLY A 59 3.25 -8.24 -3.83
CA GLY A 59 3.78 -7.81 -2.54
C GLY A 59 2.76 -7.03 -1.69
N PRO A 60 3.17 -6.58 -0.49
CA PRO A 60 2.34 -5.78 0.41
C PRO A 60 2.25 -4.32 -0.03
N GLY A 61 1.91 -4.09 -1.31
CA GLY A 61 1.93 -2.79 -1.97
C GLY A 61 0.64 -1.97 -1.87
N CYS A 62 -0.30 -2.37 -1.01
CA CYS A 62 -1.58 -1.69 -0.81
C CYS A 62 -1.70 -1.27 0.67
N PRO A 63 -1.66 0.04 1.00
CA PRO A 63 -1.58 0.47 2.40
C PRO A 63 -2.87 0.17 3.18
N VAL A 64 -4.02 0.25 2.51
CA VAL A 64 -5.33 -0.18 3.04
C VAL A 64 -5.29 -1.66 3.44
N CYS A 65 -4.70 -2.49 2.59
CA CYS A 65 -4.69 -3.94 2.74
C CYS A 65 -3.84 -4.39 3.94
N VAL A 66 -2.76 -3.67 4.20
CA VAL A 66 -1.79 -3.98 5.27
C VAL A 66 -2.07 -3.21 6.55
N THR A 67 -3.10 -2.35 6.58
CA THR A 67 -3.49 -1.60 7.78
C THR A 67 -3.81 -2.58 8.91
N PRO A 68 -3.05 -2.55 10.04
CA PRO A 68 -3.21 -3.54 11.09
C PRO A 68 -4.61 -3.51 11.68
N LEU A 69 -5.12 -4.70 11.99
CA LEU A 69 -6.50 -4.88 12.43
C LEU A 69 -6.81 -4.09 13.71
N GLU A 70 -5.85 -4.00 14.63
CA GLU A 70 -5.95 -3.16 15.83
C GLU A 70 -6.19 -1.67 15.52
N LEU A 71 -5.63 -1.12 14.44
CA LEU A 71 -5.90 0.26 14.06
C LEU A 71 -7.28 0.43 13.44
N ILE A 72 -7.80 -0.59 12.75
CA ILE A 72 -9.19 -0.60 12.30
C ILE A 72 -10.12 -0.60 13.51
N ASP A 73 -9.92 -1.48 14.47
CA ASP A 73 -10.82 -1.56 15.63
C ASP A 73 -10.73 -0.30 16.52
N LYS A 74 -9.54 0.30 16.64
CA LYS A 74 -9.37 1.64 17.23
C LYS A 74 -10.18 2.70 16.47
N ALA A 75 -10.12 2.72 15.14
CA ALA A 75 -10.93 3.61 14.32
C ALA A 75 -12.43 3.41 14.57
N LEU A 76 -12.91 2.17 14.64
CA LEU A 76 -14.31 1.85 14.91
C LEU A 76 -14.75 2.30 16.31
N ALA A 77 -13.91 2.11 17.32
CA ALA A 77 -14.19 2.57 18.69
C ALA A 77 -14.32 4.10 18.75
N ILE A 78 -13.38 4.82 18.14
CA ILE A 78 -13.40 6.29 18.07
C ILE A 78 -14.62 6.78 17.29
N ALA A 79 -14.87 6.22 16.10
CA ALA A 79 -15.97 6.62 15.22
C ALA A 79 -17.37 6.36 15.80
N SER A 80 -17.47 5.51 16.81
CA SER A 80 -18.75 5.19 17.46
C SER A 80 -19.14 6.19 18.55
N ARG A 81 -18.28 7.14 18.90
CA ARG A 81 -18.59 8.14 19.92
C ARG A 81 -19.45 9.27 19.34
N SER A 82 -20.45 9.72 20.09
CA SER A 82 -21.40 10.74 19.65
C SER A 82 -20.78 12.16 19.55
N ASP A 83 -19.66 12.40 20.23
CA ASP A 83 -18.90 13.65 20.19
C ASP A 83 -17.87 13.71 19.05
N VAL A 84 -17.77 12.67 18.22
CA VAL A 84 -16.75 12.53 17.18
C VAL A 84 -17.32 12.67 15.77
N ILE A 85 -16.61 13.40 14.92
CA ILE A 85 -16.68 13.30 13.46
C ILE A 85 -15.46 12.53 12.99
N PHE A 86 -15.65 11.32 12.48
CA PHE A 86 -14.57 10.48 11.99
C PHE A 86 -14.42 10.62 10.48
N THR A 87 -13.21 10.91 10.02
CA THR A 87 -12.91 11.15 8.62
C THR A 87 -11.91 10.14 8.09
N SER A 88 -12.14 9.62 6.88
CA SER A 88 -11.25 8.66 6.23
C SER A 88 -11.39 8.71 4.70
N TYR A 89 -10.50 8.02 4.00
CA TYR A 89 -10.65 7.75 2.57
C TYR A 89 -11.80 6.77 2.32
N GLY A 90 -12.38 6.81 1.12
CA GLY A 90 -13.61 6.06 0.82
C GLY A 90 -13.44 4.54 0.84
N ASP A 91 -12.28 4.04 0.43
CA ASP A 91 -11.92 2.62 0.41
C ASP A 91 -11.85 2.00 1.82
N MET A 92 -11.45 2.79 2.82
CA MET A 92 -11.38 2.37 4.21
C MET A 92 -12.74 2.07 4.84
N LEU A 93 -13.84 2.60 4.31
CA LEU A 93 -15.15 2.48 4.95
C LEU A 93 -15.63 1.03 5.07
N ARG A 94 -15.26 0.18 4.10
CA ARG A 94 -15.69 -1.22 4.03
C ARG A 94 -14.62 -2.21 4.48
N VAL A 95 -13.48 -1.72 4.98
CA VAL A 95 -12.43 -2.60 5.48
C VAL A 95 -12.93 -3.27 6.77
N PRO A 96 -13.01 -4.61 6.82
CA PRO A 96 -13.54 -5.30 7.99
C PRO A 96 -12.56 -5.19 9.16
N GLY A 97 -13.09 -4.71 10.29
CA GLY A 97 -12.50 -4.89 11.63
C GLY A 97 -12.86 -6.26 12.22
N SER A 98 -12.70 -6.43 13.52
CA SER A 98 -12.99 -7.70 14.20
C SER A 98 -14.49 -8.05 14.26
N GLY A 99 -15.38 -7.05 14.20
CA GLY A 99 -16.82 -7.29 14.31
C GLY A 99 -17.72 -6.46 13.37
N ARG A 100 -17.21 -5.35 12.83
CA ARG A 100 -17.93 -4.46 11.90
C ARG A 100 -16.93 -3.62 11.11
N ASP A 101 -17.44 -2.73 10.27
CA ASP A 101 -16.67 -1.75 9.50
C ASP A 101 -17.18 -0.31 9.74
N LEU A 102 -16.45 0.68 9.21
CA LEU A 102 -16.80 2.10 9.37
C LEU A 102 -18.11 2.44 8.65
N PHE A 103 -18.43 1.73 7.57
CA PHE A 103 -19.69 1.85 6.85
C PHE A 103 -20.89 1.48 7.74
N SER A 104 -20.75 0.40 8.52
CA SER A 104 -21.76 -0.06 9.48
C SER A 104 -21.90 0.90 10.65
N VAL A 105 -20.79 1.48 11.14
CA VAL A 105 -20.83 2.54 12.17
C VAL A 105 -21.62 3.75 11.67
N ARG A 106 -21.39 4.17 10.42
CA ARG A 106 -22.17 5.23 9.78
C ARG A 106 -23.66 4.88 9.68
N ALA A 107 -23.98 3.67 9.24
CA ALA A 107 -25.36 3.20 9.14
C ALA A 107 -26.07 3.15 10.51
N SER A 108 -25.31 2.98 11.59
CA SER A 108 -25.81 2.95 12.97
C SER A 108 -25.87 4.34 13.63
N GLY A 109 -25.67 5.41 12.87
CA GLY A 109 -25.80 6.79 13.33
C GLY A 109 -24.49 7.48 13.74
N GLY A 110 -23.33 6.84 13.57
CA GLY A 110 -22.03 7.50 13.76
C GLY A 110 -21.75 8.53 12.65
N ASP A 111 -21.12 9.66 12.99
CA ASP A 111 -20.74 10.69 12.01
C ASP A 111 -19.41 10.33 11.32
N VAL A 112 -19.50 9.48 10.30
CA VAL A 112 -18.36 9.06 9.47
C VAL A 112 -18.42 9.75 8.11
N ARG A 113 -17.41 10.54 7.78
CA ARG A 113 -17.33 11.33 6.54
C ARG A 113 -16.16 10.89 5.66
N VAL A 114 -16.41 10.77 4.36
CA VAL A 114 -15.36 10.52 3.38
C VAL A 114 -14.68 11.84 3.03
N VAL A 115 -13.36 11.86 3.04
CA VAL A 115 -12.53 12.99 2.60
C VAL A 115 -11.57 12.55 1.50
N TYR A 116 -11.24 13.46 0.59
CA TYR A 116 -10.25 13.22 -0.47
C TYR A 116 -8.88 13.79 -0.10
N SER A 117 -8.84 14.73 0.83
CA SER A 117 -7.61 15.30 1.37
C SER A 117 -7.64 15.35 2.90
N PRO A 118 -6.52 15.08 3.58
CA PRO A 118 -6.36 15.34 5.01
C PRO A 118 -6.66 16.79 5.42
N LEU A 119 -6.46 17.76 4.51
CA LEU A 119 -6.78 19.16 4.75
C LEU A 119 -8.29 19.43 4.84
N ASP A 120 -9.12 18.58 4.22
CA ASP A 120 -10.57 18.71 4.35
C ASP A 120 -11.02 18.32 5.75
N ALA A 121 -10.36 17.35 6.39
CA ALA A 121 -10.61 17.03 7.80
C ALA A 121 -10.27 18.20 8.73
N VAL A 122 -9.21 18.97 8.42
CA VAL A 122 -8.89 20.20 9.17
C VAL A 122 -9.99 21.26 9.00
N LYS A 123 -10.51 21.46 7.78
CA LYS A 123 -11.64 22.37 7.55
C LYS A 123 -12.90 21.94 8.30
N ILE A 124 -13.21 20.64 8.29
CA ILE A 124 -14.32 20.07 9.06
C ILE A 124 -14.13 20.38 10.56
N ALA A 125 -12.91 20.24 11.09
CA ALA A 125 -12.61 20.59 12.48
C ALA A 125 -12.88 22.07 12.80
N GLN A 126 -12.51 23.00 11.91
CA GLN A 126 -12.79 24.43 12.09
C GLN A 126 -14.30 24.75 12.07
N GLN A 127 -15.06 24.03 11.25
CA GLN A 127 -16.51 24.23 11.08
C GLN A 127 -17.35 23.61 12.20
N ASN A 128 -16.77 22.70 13.00
CA ASN A 128 -17.47 21.96 14.05
C ASN A 128 -16.67 22.05 15.37
N PRO A 129 -16.53 23.24 15.97
CA PRO A 129 -15.67 23.46 17.13
C PRO A 129 -16.13 22.71 18.40
N ASP A 130 -17.39 22.30 18.46
CA ASP A 130 -18.03 21.52 19.51
C ASP A 130 -17.81 19.99 19.38
N LYS A 131 -17.27 19.54 18.24
CA LYS A 131 -17.00 18.12 17.96
C LYS A 131 -15.50 17.84 17.93
N GLN A 132 -15.12 16.63 18.31
CA GLN A 132 -13.77 16.11 18.03
C GLN A 132 -13.71 15.60 16.60
N VAL A 133 -12.73 16.04 15.82
CA VAL A 133 -12.55 15.59 14.43
C VAL A 133 -11.30 14.75 14.33
N VAL A 134 -11.46 13.53 13.85
CA VAL A 134 -10.39 12.54 13.73
C VAL A 134 -10.20 12.18 12.28
N PHE A 135 -8.96 12.24 11.80
CA PHE A 135 -8.60 11.75 10.47
C PHE A 135 -7.83 10.44 10.57
N PHE A 136 -8.29 9.40 9.87
CA PHE A 136 -7.60 8.14 9.79
C PHE A 136 -6.48 8.20 8.74
N ALA A 137 -5.28 8.52 9.20
CA ALA A 137 -4.10 8.75 8.38
C ALA A 137 -3.41 7.43 8.03
N ILE A 138 -3.99 6.72 7.06
CA ILE A 138 -3.42 5.52 6.43
C ILE A 138 -2.51 5.89 5.25
N GLY A 139 -1.58 4.99 4.92
CA GLY A 139 -0.86 5.06 3.66
C GLY A 139 0.63 4.77 3.73
N PHE A 140 1.29 4.82 2.58
CA PHE A 140 2.73 4.69 2.43
C PHE A 140 3.42 6.07 2.44
N GLU A 141 4.66 6.12 1.97
CA GLU A 141 5.45 7.34 1.83
C GLU A 141 4.80 8.36 0.90
N THR A 142 4.00 7.92 -0.07
CA THR A 142 3.25 8.78 -1.00
C THR A 142 2.22 9.68 -0.31
N THR A 143 1.58 9.18 0.75
CA THR A 143 0.50 9.87 1.47
C THR A 143 1.00 10.59 2.71
N ALA A 144 2.25 10.35 3.13
CA ALA A 144 2.80 11.01 4.30
C ALA A 144 2.88 12.54 4.17
N PRO A 145 3.32 13.13 3.04
CA PRO A 145 3.35 14.59 2.88
C PRO A 145 2.01 15.29 3.14
N PRO A 146 0.87 14.91 2.51
CA PRO A 146 -0.41 15.54 2.81
C PRO A 146 -0.88 15.28 4.25
N ASN A 147 -0.54 14.13 4.83
CA ASN A 147 -0.89 13.82 6.21
C ASN A 147 -0.14 14.74 7.20
N VAL A 148 1.17 14.94 7.03
CA VAL A 148 1.95 15.85 7.87
C VAL A 148 1.55 17.31 7.66
N MET A 149 1.20 17.71 6.42
CA MET A 149 0.66 19.04 6.13
C MET A 149 -0.61 19.33 6.93
N SER A 150 -1.52 18.35 7.08
CA SER A 150 -2.73 18.55 7.88
C SER A 150 -2.44 18.85 9.35
N VAL A 151 -1.46 18.15 9.94
CA VAL A 151 -1.04 18.34 11.33
C VAL A 151 -0.38 19.72 11.50
N MET A 152 0.51 20.09 10.57
CA MET A 152 1.15 21.41 10.59
C MET A 152 0.14 22.54 10.42
N GLN A 153 -0.79 22.41 9.48
CA GLN A 153 -1.85 23.40 9.23
C GLN A 153 -2.76 23.56 10.45
N ALA A 154 -3.21 22.45 11.06
CA ALA A 154 -4.03 22.49 12.26
C ALA A 154 -3.29 23.17 13.42
N LYS A 155 -1.98 22.90 13.59
CA LYS A 155 -1.12 23.58 14.58
C LYS A 155 -1.01 25.08 14.32
N GLN A 156 -0.73 25.47 13.07
CA GLN A 156 -0.59 26.87 12.67
C GLN A 156 -1.88 27.66 12.87
N LEU A 157 -3.03 27.06 12.55
CA LEU A 157 -4.35 27.67 12.71
C LEU A 157 -4.90 27.57 14.15
N GLY A 158 -4.19 26.91 15.07
CA GLY A 158 -4.64 26.74 16.44
C GLY A 158 -5.84 25.80 16.63
N VAL A 159 -6.13 24.93 15.66
CA VAL A 159 -7.27 23.99 15.68
C VAL A 159 -7.04 22.90 16.74
N LYS A 160 -7.77 22.94 17.85
CA LYS A 160 -7.55 22.06 19.02
C LYS A 160 -8.33 20.76 18.96
N ASN A 161 -9.46 20.74 18.26
CA ASN A 161 -10.34 19.58 18.14
C ASN A 161 -9.95 18.62 17.00
N TYR A 162 -8.86 18.89 16.28
CA TYR A 162 -8.34 17.99 15.25
C TYR A 162 -7.33 16.98 15.82
N SER A 163 -7.39 15.73 15.39
CA SER A 163 -6.39 14.69 15.66
C SER A 163 -6.30 13.68 14.52
N VAL A 164 -5.19 12.94 14.47
CA VAL A 164 -4.93 11.90 13.48
C VAL A 164 -4.72 10.55 14.16
N LEU A 165 -5.36 9.52 13.61
CA LEU A 165 -5.06 8.12 13.91
C LEU A 165 -4.06 7.64 12.85
N VAL A 166 -2.80 7.46 13.24
CA VAL A 166 -1.70 7.22 12.28
C VAL A 166 -1.50 5.73 12.03
N SER A 167 -1.67 5.32 10.77
CA SER A 167 -1.40 3.96 10.28
C SER A 167 -0.47 3.99 9.07
N HIS A 168 0.57 4.81 9.14
CA HIS A 168 1.58 4.82 8.08
C HIS A 168 2.52 3.64 8.20
N VAL A 169 2.89 3.15 7.03
CA VAL A 169 3.77 2.01 6.79
C VAL A 169 4.83 2.40 5.76
N CYS A 170 6.00 1.75 5.79
CA CYS A 170 7.14 2.05 4.93
C CYS A 170 7.53 0.82 4.10
N VAL A 171 7.79 1.02 2.81
CA VAL A 171 8.02 -0.05 1.83
C VAL A 171 9.38 -0.76 2.03
N PRO A 172 10.53 -0.09 2.18
CA PRO A 172 11.82 -0.78 2.30
C PRO A 172 11.90 -1.75 3.49
N PRO A 173 11.39 -1.43 4.70
CA PRO A 173 11.32 -2.39 5.80
C PRO A 173 10.44 -3.62 5.52
N ALA A 174 9.34 -3.46 4.77
CA ALA A 174 8.53 -4.61 4.34
C ALA A 174 9.29 -5.51 3.37
N MET A 175 10.07 -4.93 2.45
CA MET A 175 10.96 -5.70 1.58
C MET A 175 12.02 -6.45 2.37
N HIS A 176 12.62 -5.83 3.40
CA HIS A 176 13.53 -6.52 4.32
C HIS A 176 12.87 -7.74 4.98
N ALA A 177 11.62 -7.63 5.42
CA ALA A 177 10.88 -8.71 6.05
C ALA A 177 10.62 -9.88 5.09
N ILE A 178 10.26 -9.58 3.83
CA ILE A 178 10.04 -10.60 2.80
C ILE A 178 11.37 -11.27 2.44
N LEU A 179 12.38 -10.49 2.07
CA LEU A 179 13.67 -10.98 1.60
C LEU A 179 14.44 -11.73 2.70
N GLY A 180 14.26 -11.36 3.97
CA GLY A 180 14.85 -12.03 5.12
C GLY A 180 14.10 -13.27 5.61
N SER A 181 12.93 -13.58 5.04
CA SER A 181 12.12 -14.74 5.46
C SER A 181 12.75 -16.05 4.98
N PRO A 182 12.79 -17.11 5.82
CA PRO A 182 13.21 -18.45 5.37
C PRO A 182 12.34 -19.05 4.27
N SER A 183 11.11 -18.56 4.13
CA SER A 183 10.16 -18.96 3.08
C SER A 183 10.23 -18.09 1.83
N ASN A 184 11.16 -17.14 1.78
CA ASN A 184 11.30 -16.24 0.63
C ASN A 184 11.59 -17.03 -0.66
N ARG A 185 10.86 -16.69 -1.72
CA ARG A 185 11.10 -17.19 -3.07
C ARG A 185 11.22 -16.07 -4.10
N VAL A 186 11.14 -14.81 -3.69
CA VAL A 186 11.21 -13.64 -4.58
C VAL A 186 12.65 -13.42 -5.02
N GLN A 187 12.85 -13.26 -6.32
CA GLN A 187 14.17 -13.14 -6.94
C GLN A 187 14.40 -11.76 -7.57
N GLY A 188 13.34 -10.99 -7.86
CA GLY A 188 13.44 -9.63 -8.37
C GLY A 188 12.27 -8.76 -7.92
N PHE A 189 12.45 -7.43 -7.91
CA PHE A 189 11.39 -6.49 -7.51
C PHE A 189 11.07 -5.43 -8.56
N LEU A 190 9.78 -5.15 -8.71
CA LEU A 190 9.27 -3.91 -9.30
C LEU A 190 8.93 -2.93 -8.17
N LEU A 191 9.67 -1.83 -8.10
CA LEU A 191 9.56 -0.82 -7.05
C LEU A 191 8.42 0.14 -7.36
N ALA A 192 7.74 0.59 -6.30
CA ALA A 192 6.59 1.49 -6.37
C ALA A 192 7.01 2.89 -6.86
N GLY A 193 6.67 3.23 -8.11
CA GLY A 193 7.07 4.49 -8.74
C GLY A 193 6.66 5.74 -7.96
N HIS A 194 5.43 5.80 -7.43
CA HIS A 194 5.00 6.96 -6.63
C HIS A 194 5.72 7.06 -5.28
N VAL A 195 5.98 5.94 -4.60
CA VAL A 195 6.77 5.94 -3.36
C VAL A 195 8.17 6.47 -3.65
N CYS A 196 8.80 5.99 -4.73
CA CYS A 196 10.10 6.45 -5.16
C CYS A 196 10.10 7.91 -5.66
N ALA A 197 8.97 8.46 -6.10
CA ALA A 197 8.87 9.89 -6.44
C ALA A 197 9.00 10.78 -5.19
N VAL A 198 8.54 10.29 -4.03
CA VAL A 198 8.68 10.99 -2.74
C VAL A 198 10.04 10.69 -2.13
N MET A 199 10.36 9.42 -1.91
CA MET A 199 11.55 9.01 -1.15
C MET A 199 12.82 8.93 -2.00
N GLY A 200 12.70 8.89 -3.32
CA GLY A 200 13.78 8.47 -4.19
C GLY A 200 13.92 6.95 -4.19
N TYR A 201 15.03 6.47 -4.73
CA TYR A 201 15.36 5.04 -4.68
C TYR A 201 16.72 4.75 -4.01
N TRP A 202 17.27 5.70 -3.25
CA TRP A 202 18.57 5.59 -2.59
C TRP A 202 18.66 4.48 -1.52
N GLU A 203 17.54 4.06 -0.92
CA GLU A 203 17.49 2.96 0.06
C GLU A 203 17.59 1.57 -0.59
N TYR A 204 17.28 1.45 -1.88
CA TYR A 204 17.19 0.15 -2.54
C TYR A 204 18.54 -0.45 -2.97
N PRO A 205 19.55 0.29 -3.46
CA PRO A 205 20.86 -0.30 -3.77
C PRO A 205 21.52 -1.08 -2.62
N PRO A 206 21.60 -0.58 -1.36
CA PRO A 206 22.13 -1.39 -0.27
C PRO A 206 21.24 -2.59 0.05
N LEU A 207 19.91 -2.47 -0.10
CA LEU A 207 18.97 -3.58 0.07
C LEU A 207 19.19 -4.68 -0.99
N ALA A 208 19.26 -4.31 -2.27
CA ALA A 208 19.53 -5.19 -3.39
C ALA A 208 20.86 -5.95 -3.18
N LYS A 209 21.93 -5.23 -2.82
CA LYS A 209 23.24 -5.82 -2.53
C LYS A 209 23.20 -6.80 -1.35
N LYS A 210 22.46 -6.47 -0.28
CA LYS A 210 22.36 -7.31 0.93
C LYS A 210 21.73 -8.67 0.63
N TYR A 211 20.70 -8.72 -0.21
CA TYR A 211 19.94 -9.95 -0.49
C TYR A 211 20.27 -10.58 -1.84
N GLY A 212 21.08 -9.93 -2.67
CA GLY A 212 21.41 -10.43 -4.01
C GLY A 212 20.23 -10.39 -4.98
N VAL A 213 19.36 -9.39 -4.85
CA VAL A 213 18.08 -9.31 -5.58
C VAL A 213 18.04 -8.03 -6.41
N PRO A 214 18.03 -8.10 -7.76
CA PRO A 214 17.90 -6.92 -8.61
C PRO A 214 16.49 -6.31 -8.54
N MET A 215 16.42 -5.00 -8.80
CA MET A 215 15.18 -4.25 -8.68
C MET A 215 15.06 -3.21 -9.78
N ALA A 216 13.83 -2.91 -10.21
CA ALA A 216 13.57 -1.82 -11.15
C ALA A 216 12.48 -0.89 -10.61
N VAL A 217 12.75 0.43 -10.59
CA VAL A 217 11.70 1.43 -10.41
C VAL A 217 10.84 1.46 -11.67
N THR A 218 9.53 1.25 -11.53
CA THR A 218 8.61 1.28 -12.67
C THR A 218 7.39 2.19 -12.40
N GLY A 219 6.79 2.64 -13.49
CA GLY A 219 5.54 3.38 -13.50
C GLY A 219 4.32 2.47 -13.37
N PHE A 220 3.22 2.86 -14.02
CA PHE A 220 1.91 2.23 -13.89
C PHE A 220 1.25 1.93 -15.23
N GLU A 221 1.79 2.48 -16.32
CA GLU A 221 1.29 2.19 -17.65
C GLU A 221 1.82 0.83 -18.13
N PRO A 222 1.12 0.13 -19.03
CA PRO A 222 1.51 -1.22 -19.45
C PRO A 222 2.95 -1.30 -19.97
N LEU A 223 3.39 -0.30 -20.74
CA LEU A 223 4.76 -0.24 -21.23
C LEU A 223 5.78 -0.03 -20.12
N ASP A 224 5.47 0.77 -19.09
CA ASP A 224 6.37 0.96 -17.95
C ASP A 224 6.60 -0.36 -17.22
N ILE A 225 5.50 -1.08 -16.97
CA ILE A 225 5.53 -2.35 -16.24
C ILE A 225 6.29 -3.40 -17.05
N ALA A 226 5.98 -3.54 -18.34
CA ALA A 226 6.71 -4.44 -19.23
C ALA A 226 8.22 -4.11 -19.27
N GLN A 227 8.57 -2.82 -19.34
CA GLN A 227 9.96 -2.39 -19.32
C GLN A 227 10.65 -2.69 -17.98
N GLY A 228 9.95 -2.50 -16.86
CA GLY A 228 10.44 -2.87 -15.54
C GLY A 228 10.71 -4.37 -15.42
N ILE A 229 9.79 -5.21 -15.92
CA ILE A 229 9.96 -6.67 -15.95
C ILE A 229 11.17 -7.04 -16.82
N LEU A 230 11.30 -6.44 -18.00
CA LEU A 230 12.45 -6.68 -18.88
C LEU A 230 13.78 -6.29 -18.21
N THR A 231 13.82 -5.14 -17.54
CA THR A 231 15.01 -4.66 -16.82
C THR A 231 15.41 -5.64 -15.71
N VAL A 232 14.47 -6.08 -14.87
CA VAL A 232 14.74 -7.07 -13.82
C VAL A 232 15.16 -8.41 -14.43
N THR A 233 14.49 -8.87 -15.49
CA THR A 233 14.79 -10.14 -16.16
C THR A 233 16.22 -10.15 -16.72
N ARG A 234 16.66 -9.07 -17.38
CA ARG A 234 18.05 -8.94 -17.86
C ARG A 234 19.05 -9.03 -16.72
N ALA A 235 18.81 -8.28 -15.63
CA ALA A 235 19.69 -8.33 -14.47
C ALA A 235 19.78 -9.74 -13.87
N LEU A 236 18.67 -10.48 -13.81
CA LEU A 236 18.62 -11.87 -13.34
C LEU A 236 19.39 -12.83 -14.27
N GLU A 237 19.19 -12.74 -15.58
CA GLU A 237 19.88 -13.59 -16.56
C GLU A 237 21.40 -13.34 -16.59
N GLU A 238 21.81 -12.07 -16.40
CA GLU A 238 23.20 -11.64 -16.39
C GLU A 238 23.88 -11.80 -15.01
N GLY A 239 23.12 -12.13 -13.96
CA GLY A 239 23.62 -12.20 -12.58
C GLY A 239 24.03 -10.84 -12.00
N ARG A 240 23.48 -9.72 -12.53
CA ARG A 240 23.70 -8.37 -12.00
C ARG A 240 22.77 -8.09 -10.83
N ILE A 241 23.32 -7.47 -9.79
CA ILE A 241 22.58 -7.03 -8.59
C ILE A 241 22.55 -5.51 -8.59
N GLU A 242 21.62 -4.95 -9.36
CA GLU A 242 21.50 -3.51 -9.56
C GLU A 242 20.06 -3.04 -9.31
N VAL A 243 19.95 -1.75 -8.98
CA VAL A 243 18.67 -1.05 -8.92
C VAL A 243 18.62 -0.04 -10.06
N GLU A 244 17.80 -0.32 -11.05
CA GLU A 244 17.67 0.50 -12.25
C GLU A 244 16.39 1.34 -12.21
N ASN A 245 16.47 2.57 -12.69
CA ASN A 245 15.32 3.46 -12.78
C ASN A 245 14.69 3.40 -14.18
N ALA A 246 13.70 2.53 -14.35
CA ALA A 246 12.89 2.45 -15.58
C ALA A 246 11.74 3.49 -15.61
N TYR A 247 11.70 4.43 -14.63
CA TYR A 247 10.71 5.50 -14.55
C TYR A 247 11.35 6.90 -14.36
N PRO A 248 12.36 7.28 -15.18
CA PRO A 248 13.17 8.48 -14.95
C PRO A 248 12.41 9.81 -15.15
N ARG A 249 11.24 9.76 -15.81
CA ARG A 249 10.39 10.93 -16.02
C ARG A 249 9.72 11.46 -14.75
N THR A 250 9.74 10.69 -13.67
CA THR A 250 9.09 11.06 -12.40
C THR A 250 9.98 10.81 -11.20
N VAL A 251 10.86 9.80 -11.26
CA VAL A 251 11.69 9.39 -10.13
C VAL A 251 13.13 9.79 -10.32
N THR A 252 13.74 10.35 -9.28
CA THR A 252 15.18 10.58 -9.15
C THR A 252 15.76 9.69 -8.06
N PHE A 253 17.09 9.56 -8.01
CA PHE A 253 17.77 8.81 -6.95
C PHE A 253 17.42 9.34 -5.55
N ASP A 254 17.43 10.66 -5.43
CA ASP A 254 17.25 11.41 -4.19
C ASP A 254 15.80 11.63 -3.76
N GLY A 255 14.86 11.53 -4.70
CA GLY A 255 13.45 11.83 -4.47
C GLY A 255 13.17 13.31 -4.23
N ASN A 256 12.04 13.57 -3.58
CA ASN A 256 11.58 14.91 -3.22
C ASN A 256 12.10 15.30 -1.82
N LYS A 257 13.27 15.94 -1.77
CA LYS A 257 13.89 16.38 -0.50
C LYS A 257 12.98 17.31 0.34
N PRO A 258 12.28 18.31 -0.22
CA PRO A 258 11.32 19.10 0.56
C PRO A 258 10.22 18.28 1.23
N ALA A 259 9.68 17.28 0.54
CA ALA A 259 8.67 16.39 1.11
C ALA A 259 9.24 15.51 2.25
N GLN A 260 10.42 14.92 2.04
CA GLN A 260 11.12 14.13 3.06
C GLN A 260 11.39 14.95 4.33
N GLN A 261 11.91 16.18 4.19
CA GLN A 261 12.14 17.08 5.33
C GLN A 261 10.84 17.42 6.08
N MET A 262 9.71 17.48 5.41
CA MET A 262 8.42 17.74 6.06
C MET A 262 7.92 16.52 6.83
N ILE A 263 8.09 15.32 6.26
CA ILE A 263 7.81 14.05 6.94
C ILE A 263 8.64 13.98 8.23
N ASP A 264 9.96 14.22 8.12
CA ASP A 264 10.90 14.14 9.26
C ASP A 264 10.58 15.12 10.38
N LYS A 265 9.94 16.26 10.09
CA LYS A 265 9.54 17.24 11.11
C LYS A 265 8.41 16.74 12.00
N VAL A 266 7.48 15.95 11.47
CA VAL A 266 6.22 15.59 12.16
C VAL A 266 6.20 14.12 12.59
N PHE A 267 6.79 13.26 11.76
CA PHE A 267 6.85 11.82 11.99
C PHE A 267 8.23 11.36 12.46
N MET A 268 8.23 10.24 13.17
CA MET A 268 9.40 9.44 13.49
C MET A 268 9.11 7.97 13.17
N GLN A 269 10.16 7.21 12.85
CA GLN A 269 10.04 5.78 12.63
C GLN A 269 9.63 5.04 13.91
N CYS A 270 8.86 3.99 13.73
CA CYS A 270 8.42 3.08 14.79
C CYS A 270 8.16 1.69 14.23
N ASP A 271 8.13 0.71 15.12
CA ASP A 271 7.67 -0.63 14.77
C ASP A 271 6.18 -0.60 14.44
N ARG A 272 5.79 -1.36 13.42
CA ARG A 272 4.41 -1.40 12.96
C ARG A 272 4.01 -2.82 12.63
N LYS A 273 2.80 -3.21 13.02
CA LYS A 273 2.19 -4.44 12.52
C LYS A 273 1.62 -4.22 11.12
N TRP A 274 1.81 -5.21 10.26
CA TRP A 274 1.25 -5.29 8.94
C TRP A 274 0.24 -6.43 8.94
N ARG A 275 -1.01 -6.14 8.59
CA ARG A 275 -2.10 -7.12 8.61
C ARG A 275 -1.74 -8.35 7.78
N GLY A 276 -1.90 -9.54 8.36
CA GLY A 276 -1.51 -10.81 7.75
C GLY A 276 -0.01 -11.12 7.69
N ILE A 277 0.89 -10.19 8.02
CA ILE A 277 2.35 -10.40 7.99
C ILE A 277 2.95 -10.42 9.40
N GLY A 278 2.49 -9.55 10.29
CA GLY A 278 2.97 -9.42 11.67
C GLY A 278 3.73 -8.13 11.94
N ALA A 279 4.43 -8.07 13.07
CA ALA A 279 5.23 -6.91 13.46
C ALA A 279 6.51 -6.83 12.62
N ILE A 280 6.74 -5.70 11.97
CA ILE A 280 7.97 -5.42 11.24
C ILE A 280 8.67 -4.22 11.91
N PRO A 281 9.94 -4.38 12.34
CA PRO A 281 10.69 -3.29 12.97
C PRO A 281 10.84 -2.09 12.06
N MET A 282 10.73 -0.88 12.62
CA MET A 282 10.96 0.40 11.93
C MET A 282 10.16 0.56 10.61
N SER A 283 9.03 -0.13 10.50
CA SER A 283 8.25 -0.25 9.26
C SER A 283 7.05 0.68 9.18
N GLY A 284 6.91 1.60 10.13
CA GLY A 284 5.89 2.62 10.07
C GLY A 284 6.33 3.93 10.69
N TRP A 285 5.45 4.92 10.58
CA TRP A 285 5.63 6.22 11.19
C TRP A 285 4.61 6.48 12.28
N CYS A 286 5.03 7.18 13.31
CA CYS A 286 4.17 7.74 14.35
C CYS A 286 4.49 9.23 14.55
N LEU A 287 3.56 9.96 15.16
CA LEU A 287 3.79 11.36 15.50
C LEU A 287 4.94 11.49 16.49
N ARG A 288 5.83 12.45 16.25
CA ARG A 288 6.83 12.83 17.24
C ARG A 288 6.17 13.38 18.51
N PRO A 289 6.85 13.31 19.68
CA PRO A 289 6.30 13.79 20.95
C PRO A 289 5.79 15.24 20.93
N GLU A 290 6.42 16.13 20.14
CA GLU A 290 6.04 17.55 20.02
C GLU A 290 4.68 17.75 19.34
N PHE A 291 4.16 16.70 18.69
CA PHE A 291 2.85 16.66 18.06
C PHE A 291 1.86 15.74 18.80
N ALA A 292 2.16 15.33 20.03
CA ALA A 292 1.32 14.42 20.82
C ALA A 292 -0.13 14.91 21.00
N ALA A 293 -0.34 16.23 21.02
CA ALA A 293 -1.69 16.81 21.07
C ALA A 293 -2.58 16.39 19.89
N PHE A 294 -2.00 16.02 18.74
CA PHE A 294 -2.73 15.55 17.56
C PHE A 294 -2.87 14.03 17.49
N ASN A 295 -2.38 13.28 18.48
CA ASN A 295 -2.45 11.81 18.46
C ASN A 295 -3.84 11.33 18.93
N ALA A 296 -4.62 10.75 18.02
CA ALA A 296 -5.95 10.25 18.34
C ALA A 296 -5.91 9.04 19.29
N GLU A 297 -4.95 8.12 19.16
CA GLU A 297 -4.86 6.95 20.05
C GLU A 297 -4.72 7.38 21.52
N LYS A 298 -3.87 8.38 21.78
CA LYS A 298 -3.69 8.95 23.13
C LYS A 298 -4.92 9.75 23.58
N ARG A 299 -5.55 10.51 22.67
CA ARG A 299 -6.70 11.37 23.01
C ARG A 299 -7.94 10.56 23.43
N PHE A 300 -8.16 9.39 22.82
CA PHE A 300 -9.38 8.60 23.02
C PHE A 300 -9.17 7.34 23.86
N ASP A 301 -7.95 7.11 24.36
CA ASP A 301 -7.60 5.98 25.23
C ASP A 301 -7.99 4.61 24.64
N VAL A 302 -7.68 4.41 23.35
CA VAL A 302 -8.00 3.17 22.61
C VAL A 302 -6.82 2.22 22.51
N GLY A 303 -5.80 2.37 23.37
CA GLY A 303 -4.51 1.68 23.24
C GLY A 303 -4.58 0.15 23.32
N GLU A 304 -5.53 -0.39 24.09
CA GLU A 304 -5.54 -1.79 24.56
C GLU A 304 -6.52 -2.73 23.82
N ILE A 305 -7.03 -2.31 22.65
CA ILE A 305 -8.02 -3.11 21.91
C ILE A 305 -7.38 -4.41 21.39
N GLN A 306 -8.00 -5.54 21.75
CA GLN A 306 -7.70 -6.87 21.22
C GLN A 306 -8.47 -7.15 19.92
N THR A 307 -7.87 -7.90 19.01
CA THR A 307 -8.40 -8.12 17.67
C THR A 307 -8.43 -9.58 17.27
N ASN A 308 -9.41 -9.94 16.44
CA ASN A 308 -9.58 -11.28 15.90
C ASN A 308 -9.70 -11.21 14.38
N GLU A 309 -8.70 -11.76 13.67
CA GLU A 309 -8.76 -11.88 12.22
C GLU A 309 -9.46 -13.19 11.82
N SER A 310 -10.14 -13.18 10.67
CA SER A 310 -10.76 -14.40 10.13
C SER A 310 -9.71 -15.47 9.85
N PRO A 311 -9.83 -16.68 10.42
CA PRO A 311 -8.87 -17.76 10.19
C PRO A 311 -8.91 -18.31 8.75
N LEU A 312 -9.95 -17.96 7.98
CA LEU A 312 -10.11 -18.37 6.58
C LEU A 312 -9.31 -17.50 5.61
N CYS A 313 -8.93 -16.29 6.02
CA CYS A 313 -8.28 -15.32 5.14
C CYS A 313 -6.78 -15.61 5.04
N ILE A 314 -6.29 -15.96 3.85
CA ILE A 314 -4.85 -16.17 3.59
C ILE A 314 -4.17 -14.93 2.96
N ALA A 315 -4.77 -13.74 3.07
CA ALA A 315 -4.25 -12.52 2.44
C ALA A 315 -2.79 -12.23 2.81
N GLY A 316 -2.36 -12.56 4.04
CA GLY A 316 -0.96 -12.47 4.45
C GLY A 316 -0.01 -13.26 3.55
N LYS A 317 -0.33 -14.52 3.25
CA LYS A 317 0.45 -15.37 2.34
C LYS A 317 0.50 -14.81 0.92
N ILE A 318 -0.63 -14.25 0.45
CA ILE A 318 -0.72 -13.61 -0.87
C ILE A 318 0.22 -12.40 -0.92
N LEU A 319 0.15 -11.51 0.07
CA LEU A 319 0.98 -10.31 0.15
C LEU A 319 2.47 -10.61 0.37
N GLN A 320 2.82 -11.82 0.82
CA GLN A 320 4.20 -12.30 0.92
C GLN A 320 4.68 -13.02 -0.36
N GLY A 321 3.82 -13.14 -1.39
CA GLY A 321 4.13 -13.87 -2.62
C GLY A 321 4.21 -15.38 -2.48
N LEU A 322 3.63 -15.94 -1.41
CA LEU A 322 3.61 -17.39 -1.12
C LEU A 322 2.38 -18.09 -1.72
N SER A 323 1.37 -17.33 -2.12
CA SER A 323 0.13 -17.84 -2.71
C SER A 323 -0.48 -16.77 -3.62
N LYS A 324 -1.41 -17.17 -4.49
CA LYS A 324 -2.21 -16.26 -5.32
C LYS A 324 -3.65 -16.23 -4.81
N PRO A 325 -4.45 -15.21 -5.20
CA PRO A 325 -5.85 -15.14 -4.78
C PRO A 325 -6.67 -16.40 -5.09
N HIS A 326 -6.44 -17.06 -6.23
CA HIS A 326 -7.15 -18.31 -6.57
C HIS A 326 -6.75 -19.51 -5.71
N ASP A 327 -5.64 -19.46 -4.98
CA ASP A 327 -5.25 -20.50 -4.02
C ASP A 327 -6.05 -20.40 -2.69
N CYS A 328 -6.82 -19.32 -2.51
CA CYS A 328 -7.65 -19.13 -1.31
C CYS A 328 -9.01 -19.80 -1.49
N SER A 329 -9.33 -20.78 -0.65
CA SER A 329 -10.61 -21.51 -0.70
C SER A 329 -11.85 -20.63 -0.47
N ALA A 330 -11.69 -19.47 0.18
CA ALA A 330 -12.77 -18.51 0.40
C ALA A 330 -12.94 -17.51 -0.76
N PHE A 331 -11.95 -17.39 -1.66
CA PHE A 331 -11.95 -16.40 -2.72
C PHE A 331 -13.08 -16.64 -3.73
N GLY A 332 -13.88 -15.61 -4.00
CA GLY A 332 -15.00 -15.66 -4.94
C GLY A 332 -16.24 -16.41 -4.43
N THR A 333 -16.18 -17.02 -3.24
CA THR A 333 -17.27 -17.75 -2.62
C THR A 333 -17.73 -17.07 -1.33
N GLN A 334 -17.04 -17.31 -0.22
CA GLN A 334 -17.32 -16.70 1.09
C GLN A 334 -16.73 -15.29 1.21
N CYS A 335 -15.69 -14.99 0.43
CA CYS A 335 -15.04 -13.71 0.34
C CYS A 335 -15.32 -13.10 -1.04
N THR A 336 -16.19 -12.08 -1.07
CA THR A 336 -16.52 -11.29 -2.27
C THR A 336 -16.41 -9.80 -1.95
N PRO A 337 -16.45 -8.88 -2.95
CA PRO A 337 -16.50 -7.44 -2.68
C PRO A 337 -17.68 -7.01 -1.79
N GLU A 338 -18.81 -7.72 -1.85
CA GLU A 338 -20.00 -7.48 -1.02
C GLU A 338 -19.84 -8.04 0.40
N ARG A 339 -19.10 -9.14 0.55
CA ARG A 339 -18.84 -9.82 1.82
C ARG A 339 -17.33 -10.11 1.98
N PRO A 340 -16.52 -9.08 2.22
CA PRO A 340 -15.07 -9.24 2.26
C PRO A 340 -14.63 -9.86 3.60
N LEU A 341 -13.85 -10.94 3.54
CA LEU A 341 -13.18 -11.49 4.73
C LEU A 341 -11.87 -10.78 5.08
N GLY A 342 -11.30 -10.03 4.14
CA GLY A 342 -10.01 -9.35 4.30
C GLY A 342 -9.92 -8.07 3.46
N ALA A 343 -9.03 -7.18 3.88
CA ALA A 343 -8.86 -5.86 3.25
C ALA A 343 -8.40 -5.93 1.78
N THR A 344 -7.76 -7.02 1.36
CA THR A 344 -7.33 -7.25 -0.03
C THR A 344 -8.48 -7.48 -1.00
N MET A 345 -9.69 -7.82 -0.52
CA MET A 345 -10.92 -7.90 -1.32
C MET A 345 -11.68 -6.56 -1.38
N VAL A 346 -11.36 -5.63 -0.47
CA VAL A 346 -12.04 -4.32 -0.37
C VAL A 346 -11.33 -3.26 -1.18
N SER A 347 -10.01 -3.16 -1.01
CA SER A 347 -9.22 -2.09 -1.61
C SER A 347 -9.23 -2.18 -3.13
N ALA A 348 -9.36 -1.03 -3.80
CA ALA A 348 -9.20 -0.94 -5.26
C ALA A 348 -7.79 -1.35 -5.73
N GLU A 349 -6.81 -1.24 -4.83
CA GLU A 349 -5.41 -1.64 -5.01
C GLU A 349 -5.13 -3.05 -4.46
N GLY A 350 -6.15 -3.76 -3.96
CA GLY A 350 -6.00 -5.10 -3.39
C GLY A 350 -5.88 -6.19 -4.46
N ALA A 351 -4.93 -7.11 -4.28
CA ALA A 351 -4.70 -8.21 -5.22
C ALA A 351 -5.95 -9.10 -5.40
N CYS A 352 -6.67 -9.44 -4.32
CA CYS A 352 -7.89 -10.24 -4.42
C CYS A 352 -8.99 -9.48 -5.17
N ALA A 353 -9.21 -8.21 -4.85
CA ALA A 353 -10.20 -7.37 -5.54
C ALA A 353 -9.89 -7.25 -7.05
N ALA A 354 -8.60 -7.09 -7.41
CA ALA A 354 -8.17 -7.05 -8.81
C ALA A 354 -8.49 -8.37 -9.53
N TYR A 355 -8.12 -9.52 -8.94
CA TYR A 355 -8.39 -10.84 -9.54
C TYR A 355 -9.89 -11.08 -9.70
N TYR A 356 -10.69 -10.73 -8.68
CA TYR A 356 -12.13 -10.91 -8.71
C TYR A 356 -12.76 -10.07 -9.83
N LYS A 357 -12.43 -8.76 -9.87
CA LYS A 357 -12.97 -7.79 -10.83
C LYS A 357 -12.68 -8.16 -12.28
N TYR A 358 -11.52 -8.74 -12.57
CA TYR A 358 -11.10 -9.09 -13.92
C TYR A 358 -11.29 -10.59 -14.24
N GLY A 359 -12.26 -11.24 -13.59
CA GLY A 359 -12.75 -12.57 -13.99
C GLY A 359 -11.83 -13.74 -13.63
N ARG A 360 -10.82 -13.55 -12.79
CA ARG A 360 -9.86 -14.62 -12.43
C ARG A 360 -10.36 -15.57 -11.33
N HIS A 361 -11.66 -15.53 -11.04
CA HIS A 361 -12.33 -16.41 -10.08
C HIS A 361 -13.13 -17.52 -10.79
N GLU A 362 -13.28 -17.45 -12.11
CA GLU A 362 -14.04 -18.42 -12.92
C GLU A 362 -13.17 -19.56 -13.49
N ILE A 363 -11.87 -19.58 -13.17
CA ILE A 363 -10.97 -20.66 -13.60
C ILE A 363 -11.22 -21.86 -12.68
N ALA A 364 -12.23 -22.65 -13.04
CA ALA A 364 -12.51 -23.98 -12.51
C ALA A 364 -11.66 -25.05 -13.18
#